data_AF-A0A3D4XBK6-F1
#
_entry.id   AF-A0A3D4XBK6-F1
#
_cell.length_a   1.000
_cell.length_b   1.000
_cell.length_c   1.000
_cell.angle_alpha   90.00
_cell.angle_beta   90.00
_cell.angle_gamma   90.00
#
_symmetry.space_group_name_H-M   'P 1'
#
loop_
_entity.id
_entity.type
_entity.pdbx_description
1 polymer ?
#
loop_
_entity_poly.entity_id
_entity_poly.type
_entity_poly.pdbx_seq_one_letter_code
_entity_poly.pdbx_strand_id
1 'polypeptide(L)' 'MLILQRRKGESLSINDNITLTVVDAGTDWVKLAIDAPKEIPVLRSELLEVARENRKAAETVSKEMLDEMLKKR' A
#
# COMPACT_ATOMS: atom_id res chain seq x y z
N MET A 1 -10.69 -13.96 7.78
CA MET A 1 -10.81 -12.54 8.19
C MET A 1 -10.96 -12.50 9.70
N LEU A 2 -10.08 -11.80 10.41
CA LEU A 2 -10.15 -11.63 11.87
C LEU A 2 -10.62 -10.20 12.17
N ILE A 3 -11.62 -10.05 13.02
CA ILE A 3 -12.22 -8.74 13.34
C ILE A 3 -11.92 -8.44 14.81
N LEU A 4 -11.26 -7.32 15.06
CA LEU A 4 -10.91 -6.85 16.41
C LEU A 4 -11.29 -5.38 16.53
N GLN A 5 -11.91 -5.02 17.65
CA GLN A 5 -12.12 -3.63 18.01
C GLN A 5 -10.98 -3.16 18.91
N ARG A 6 -10.38 -2.02 18.55
CA ARG A 6 -9.31 -1.36 19.32
C ARG A 6 -9.73 0.06 19.67
N ARG A 7 -9.42 0.50 20.88
CA ARG A 7 -9.54 1.88 21.35
C ARG A 7 -8.24 2.65 21.08
N LYS A 8 -8.31 3.97 21.20
CA LYS A 8 -7.12 4.84 21.16
C LYS A 8 -6.08 4.38 22.17
N GLY A 9 -4.84 4.23 21.72
CA GLY A 9 -3.71 3.75 22.50
C GLY A 9 -3.55 2.23 22.52
N GLU A 10 -4.54 1.46 22.07
CA GLU A 10 -4.41 0.01 21.96
C GLU A 10 -3.63 -0.38 20.71
N SER A 11 -2.90 -1.48 20.83
CA SER A 11 -2.09 -2.03 19.75
C SER A 11 -2.46 -3.48 19.46
N LEU A 12 -2.15 -3.93 18.26
CA LEU A 12 -2.19 -5.33 17.85
C LEU A 12 -0.89 -5.67 17.15
N SER A 13 -0.35 -6.85 17.42
CA SER A 13 0.85 -7.35 16.77
C SER A 13 0.49 -8.42 15.76
N ILE A 14 1.09 -8.35 14.58
CA ILE A 14 0.96 -9.33 13.51
C ILE A 14 2.32 -10.02 13.39
N ASN A 15 2.35 -11.32 13.70
CA ASN A 15 3.61 -12.05 13.87
C ASN A 15 4.49 -11.38 14.95
N ASP A 16 5.81 -11.51 14.86
CA ASP A 16 6.75 -10.93 15.83
C ASP A 16 7.32 -9.55 15.42
N ASN A 17 7.11 -9.14 14.15
CA ASN A 17 7.82 -8.01 13.56
C ASN A 17 6.92 -6.83 13.18
N ILE A 18 5.59 -6.96 13.25
CA ILE A 18 4.68 -5.89 12.86
C ILE A 18 3.80 -5.50 14.04
N THR A 19 3.78 -4.22 14.38
CA THR A 19 2.89 -3.65 15.40
C THR A 19 2.02 -2.57 14.77
N LEU A 20 0.71 -2.70 14.93
CA LEU A 20 -0.25 -1.65 14.61
C LEU A 20 -0.75 -1.01 15.91
N THR A 21 -0.70 0.31 15.98
CA THR A 21 -1.21 1.09 17.11
C THR A 21 -2.26 2.07 16.63
N VAL A 22 -3.41 2.11 17.32
CA VAL A 22 -4.43 3.14 17.08
C VAL A 22 -4.01 4.41 17.81
N VAL A 23 -3.44 5.36 17.08
CA VAL A 23 -2.98 6.63 17.62
C VAL A 23 -4.16 7.54 17.96
N ASP A 24 -5.16 7.56 17.08
CA ASP A 24 -6.37 8.36 17.26
C ASP A 24 -7.49 7.85 16.36
N ALA A 25 -8.74 8.14 16.72
CA ALA A 25 -9.91 7.76 15.93
C ALA A 25 -10.95 8.88 15.99
N GLY A 26 -11.47 9.27 14.83
CA GLY A 26 -12.63 10.14 14.68
C GLY A 26 -13.84 9.37 14.15
N THR A 27 -14.88 10.10 13.73
CA THR A 27 -16.11 9.50 13.18
C THR A 27 -15.86 8.73 11.88
N ASP A 28 -15.07 9.30 10.97
CA ASP A 28 -14.85 8.76 9.61
C ASP A 28 -13.39 8.41 9.31
N TRP A 29 -12.48 8.65 10.27
CA TRP A 29 -11.05 8.44 10.07
C TRP A 29 -10.41 7.77 11.27
N VAL A 30 -9.34 7.04 11.01
CA VAL A 30 -8.49 6.45 12.06
C VAL A 30 -7.03 6.73 11.72
N LYS A 31 -6.24 7.10 12.72
CA LYS A 31 -4.80 7.28 12.60
C LYS A 31 -4.11 6.04 13.16
N LEU A 32 -3.48 5.31 12.26
CA LEU A 32 -2.75 4.09 12.57
C LEU A 32 -1.25 4.39 12.50
N ALA A 33 -0.52 4.02 13.55
CA ALA A 33 0.91 3.85 13.46
C ALA A 33 1.18 2.39 13.09
N ILE A 34 2.00 2.19 12.07
CA ILE A 34 2.43 0.87 11.61
C ILE A 34 3.93 0.83 11.80
N ASP A 35 4.38 0.01 12.74
CA ASP A 35 5.78 -0.32 12.93
C ASP A 35 6.04 -1.67 12.28
N ALA A 36 6.93 -1.70 11.29
CA ALA A 36 7.27 -2.89 10.52
C ALA A 36 8.72 -2.76 10.03
N PRO A 37 9.45 -3.88 9.88
CA PRO A 37 10.82 -3.86 9.37
C PRO A 37 10.83 -3.46 7.89
N LYS A 38 11.96 -2.88 7.44
CA LYS A 38 12.13 -2.33 6.08
C LYS A 38 11.93 -3.33 4.94
N GLU A 39 12.11 -4.61 5.25
CA GLU A 39 11.89 -5.73 4.32
C GLU A 39 10.40 -5.96 4.00
N ILE A 40 9.48 -5.48 4.85
CA ILE A 40 8.04 -5.60 4.65
C ILE A 40 7.52 -4.24 4.12
N PRO A 41 7.14 -4.14 2.84
CA PRO A 41 6.60 -2.90 2.29
C PRO A 41 5.21 -2.62 2.87
N VAL A 42 5.06 -1.46 3.50
CA VAL A 42 3.77 -0.94 3.96
C VAL A 42 3.24 0.03 2.91
N LEU A 43 2.14 -0.34 2.26
CA LEU A 43 1.53 0.43 1.18
C LEU A 43 0.06 0.68 1.48
N ARG A 44 -0.43 1.83 1.05
CA ARG A 44 -1.86 2.14 1.05
C ARG A 44 -2.53 1.35 -0.07
N SER A 45 -3.71 0.78 0.19
CA SER A 45 -4.38 -0.15 -0.72
C SER A 45 -4.66 0.44 -2.10
N GLU A 46 -5.02 1.72 -2.16
CA GLU A 46 -5.26 2.46 -3.40
C GLU A 46 -4.01 2.57 -4.28
N LEU A 47 -2.81 2.59 -3.69
CA LEU A 47 -1.55 2.64 -4.45
C LEU A 47 -1.22 1.28 -5.06
N LEU A 48 -1.67 0.18 -4.45
CA LEU A 48 -1.49 -1.16 -5.00
C LEU A 48 -2.30 -1.36 -6.28
N GLU A 49 -3.51 -0.81 -6.34
CA GLU A 49 -4.37 -0.89 -7.51
C GLU A 49 -3.75 -0.14 -8.69
N VAL A 50 -3.36 1.11 -8.49
CA VAL A 50 -2.68 1.93 -9.51
C VAL A 50 -1.38 1.28 -9.97
N ALA A 51 -0.57 0.74 -9.06
CA ALA A 51 0.67 0.06 -9.42
C ALA A 51 0.43 -1.20 -10.26
N ARG A 52 -0.65 -1.96 -9.98
CA ARG A 52 -1.02 -3.14 -10.79
C ARG A 52 -1.51 -2.74 -12.17
N GLU A 53 -2.35 -1.72 -12.28
CA GLU A 53 -2.84 -1.23 -13.57
C GLU A 53 -1.72 -0.68 -14.44
N ASN A 54 -0.83 0.15 -13.86
CA ASN A 54 0.34 0.65 -14.57
C ASN A 54 1.25 -0.48 -15.05
N ARG A 55 1.44 -1.53 -14.24
CA ARG A 55 2.26 -2.69 -14.64
C ARG A 55 1.62 -3.44 -15.80
N LYS A 56 0.31 -3.68 -15.76
CA LYS A 56 -0.43 -4.28 -16.89
C LYS A 56 -0.33 -3.45 -18.16
N ALA A 57 -0.48 -2.13 -18.04
CA ALA A 57 -0.34 -1.22 -19.18
C ALA A 57 1.08 -1.24 -19.77
N ALA A 58 2.11 -1.31 -18.91
CA ALA A 58 3.50 -1.43 -19.34
C ALA A 58 3.80 -2.77 -20.04
N GLU A 59 3.16 -3.86 -19.62
CA GLU A 59 3.30 -5.18 -20.26
C GLU A 59 2.68 -5.23 -21.66
N THR A 60 1.65 -4.41 -21.92
CA THR A 60 0.98 -4.36 -23.23
C THR A 60 1.71 -3.53 -24.30
N VAL A 61 2.72 -2.74 -23.93
CA VAL A 61 3.45 -1.88 -24.87
C VAL A 61 4.83 -2.49 -25.15
N SER A 62 5.05 -2.96 -26.37
CA SER A 62 6.36 -3.45 -26.78
C SER A 62 7.37 -2.31 -26.87
N LYS A 63 8.62 -2.61 -26.53
CA LYS A 63 9.70 -1.61 -26.52
C LYS A 63 9.91 -0.98 -27.90
N GLU A 64 9.66 -1.74 -28.98
CA GLU A 64 9.74 -1.21 -30.35
C GLU A 64 8.66 -0.16 -30.66
N MET A 65 7.42 -0.35 -30.18
CA MET A 65 6.34 0.64 -30.36
C MET A 65 6.62 1.93 -29.58
N LEU A 66 7.25 1.82 -28.40
CA LEU A 66 7.62 2.98 -27.59
C LEU A 66 8.72 3.81 -28.26
N ASP A 67 9.72 3.15 -28.86
CA ASP A 67 10.82 3.79 -29.59
C ASP A 67 10.34 4.51 -30.86
N GLU A 68 9.33 3.98 -31.56
CA GLU A 68 8.70 4.68 -32.70
C GLU A 68 7.94 5.94 -32.29
N MET A 69 7.21 5.90 -31.16
CA MET A 69 6.47 7.05 -30.65
C MET A 69 7.39 8.18 -30.19
N LEU A 70 8.55 7.84 -29.59
CA LEU A 70 9.54 8.81 -29.13
C LEU A 70 10.35 9.43 -30.28
N LYS A 71 10.55 8.70 -31.38
CA LYS A 71 11.23 9.22 -32.59
C LYS A 71 10.36 10.16 -33.45
N LYS A 72 9.04 10.14 -33.26
CA LYS A 72 8.09 11.02 -33.98
C LYS A 72 7.92 12.40 -33.35
N ARG A 73 8.78 12.78 -32.40
CA ARG A 73 8.76 14.08 -31.74
C ARG A 73 9.94 14.95 -32.17
#